data_AF-A0AB39UWZ2-F1
#
_entry.id   AF-A0AB39UWZ2-F1
#
_cell.length_a   1.000
_cell.length_b   1.000
_cell.length_c   1.000
_cell.angle_alpha   90.00
_cell.angle_beta   90.00
_cell.angle_gamma   90.00
#
_symmetry.space_group_name_H-M   'P 1'
#
loop_
_entity.id
_entity.type
_entity.pdbx_description
1 polymer ?
#
loop_
_entity_poly.entity_id
_entity_poly.type
_entity_poly.pdbx_seq_one_letter_code
_entity_poly.pdbx_strand_id
1 'polypeptide(L)'
;MLQDKLKAPVAQLNKVRDLVETEGKRVLKQLGADLDNAPTLADVVAQLREKNPDLKTLSYNLDAATYDLRERLKWNARMMAAYSQLQAEKAFEEKVKPQLQAYTEQLENQLRALREKAETVADKFTH
;
A
#
# COMPACT_ATOMS: atom_id res chain seq x y z
N MET A 1 -19.85 -8.82 -3.14
CA MET A 1 -18.77 -8.62 -2.15
C MET A 1 -17.37 -8.39 -2.75
N LEU A 2 -17.04 -8.82 -3.97
CA LEU A 2 -15.74 -8.46 -4.60
C LEU A 2 -15.66 -6.99 -5.05
N GLN A 3 -16.78 -6.40 -5.50
CA GLN A 3 -16.80 -5.01 -5.99
C GLN A 3 -16.48 -3.98 -4.89
N ASP A 4 -16.83 -4.22 -3.62
CA ASP A 4 -16.51 -3.29 -2.53
C ASP A 4 -15.04 -3.36 -2.10
N LYS A 5 -14.38 -4.52 -2.23
CA LYS A 5 -12.94 -4.65 -1.92
C LYS A 5 -12.05 -3.96 -2.97
N LEU A 6 -12.55 -3.78 -4.19
CA LEU A 6 -11.85 -3.07 -5.28
C LEU A 6 -12.05 -1.56 -5.27
N LYS A 7 -13.04 -1.02 -4.54
CA LYS A 7 -13.28 0.43 -4.46
C LYS A 7 -12.19 1.18 -3.69
N ALA A 8 -11.65 0.59 -2.62
CA ALA A 8 -10.61 1.25 -1.82
C ALA A 8 -9.27 1.43 -2.56
N PRO A 9 -8.75 0.42 -3.31
CA PRO A 9 -7.56 0.60 -4.16
C PRO A 9 -7.75 1.64 -5.27
N VAL A 10 -8.92 1.63 -5.94
CA VAL A 10 -9.21 2.57 -7.03
C VAL A 10 -9.32 4.01 -6.51
N ALA A 11 -9.95 4.21 -5.35
CA ALA A 11 -10.03 5.53 -4.72
C ALA A 11 -8.65 6.06 -4.30
N GLN A 12 -7.74 5.19 -3.85
CA GLN A 12 -6.36 5.57 -3.53
C GLN A 12 -5.57 5.93 -4.80
N LEU A 13 -5.75 5.18 -5.89
CA LEU A 13 -5.14 5.50 -7.18
C LEU A 13 -5.60 6.85 -7.73
N ASN A 14 -6.90 7.16 -7.62
CA ASN A 14 -7.43 8.46 -8.03
C ASN A 14 -6.81 9.59 -7.19
N LYS A 15 -6.65 9.42 -5.87
CA LYS A 15 -5.96 10.42 -5.03
C LYS A 15 -4.51 10.64 -5.44
N VAL A 16 -3.79 9.57 -5.82
CA VAL A 16 -2.41 9.69 -6.31
C VAL A 16 -2.39 10.44 -7.65
N ARG A 17 -3.33 10.14 -8.56
CA ARG A 17 -3.47 10.85 -9.82
C ARG A 17 -3.76 12.34 -9.60
N ASP A 18 -4.73 12.67 -8.77
CA ASP A 18 -5.11 14.06 -8.49
C ASP A 18 -3.96 14.83 -7.84
N LEU A 19 -3.23 14.16 -6.93
CA LEU A 19 -2.01 14.69 -6.33
C LEU A 19 -0.95 14.98 -7.40
N VAL A 20 -0.66 14.02 -8.27
CA VAL A 20 0.33 14.18 -9.35
C VAL A 20 -0.08 15.30 -10.32
N GLU A 21 -1.36 15.42 -10.64
CA GLU A 21 -1.84 16.47 -11.54
C GLU A 21 -1.72 17.86 -10.90
N THR A 22 -2.14 18.01 -9.65
CA THR A 22 -2.11 19.28 -8.92
C THR A 22 -0.66 19.72 -8.63
N GLU A 23 0.16 18.79 -8.16
CA GLU A 23 1.57 19.03 -7.86
C GLU A 23 2.39 19.21 -9.14
N GLY A 24 2.05 18.52 -10.23
CA GLY A 24 2.66 18.72 -11.54
C GLY A 24 2.42 20.15 -12.05
N LYS A 25 1.17 20.64 -11.96
CA LYS A 25 0.85 22.04 -12.27
C LYS A 25 1.60 23.03 -11.37
N ARG A 26 1.72 22.73 -10.07
CA ARG A 26 2.51 23.55 -9.13
C ARG A 26 3.98 23.60 -9.51
N VAL A 27 4.60 22.45 -9.80
CA VAL A 27 6.02 22.33 -10.19
C VAL A 27 6.25 23.12 -11.47
N LEU A 28 5.38 22.97 -12.48
CA LEU A 28 5.48 23.73 -13.72
C LEU A 28 5.38 25.25 -13.49
N LYS A 29 4.45 25.72 -12.64
CA LYS A 29 4.36 27.14 -12.25
C LYS A 29 5.62 27.61 -11.51
N GLN A 30 6.19 26.79 -10.62
CA GLN A 30 7.44 27.13 -9.91
C GLN A 30 8.66 27.18 -10.81
N LEU A 31 8.69 26.38 -11.88
CA LEU A 31 9.73 26.43 -12.91
C LEU A 31 9.57 27.64 -13.85
N GLY A 32 8.51 28.43 -13.69
CA GLY A 32 8.28 29.66 -14.43
C GLY A 32 7.32 29.54 -15.62
N ALA A 33 6.58 28.44 -15.74
CA ALA A 33 5.54 28.30 -16.76
C ALA A 33 4.24 29.01 -16.33
N ASP A 34 3.71 29.86 -17.21
CA ASP A 34 2.38 30.42 -17.11
C ASP A 34 1.37 29.47 -17.77
N LEU A 35 0.79 28.60 -16.96
CA LEU A 35 -0.21 27.61 -17.39
C LEU A 35 -1.58 28.23 -17.71
N ASP A 36 -1.82 29.49 -17.32
CA ASP A 36 -3.12 30.14 -17.48
C ASP A 36 -3.21 30.84 -18.85
N ASN A 37 -2.06 31.23 -19.44
CA ASN A 37 -1.97 31.88 -20.75
C ASN A 37 -1.22 31.06 -21.83
N ALA A 38 -0.78 29.82 -21.54
CA ALA A 38 -0.11 28.96 -22.52
C ALA A 38 -1.11 28.03 -23.22
N PRO A 39 -1.46 28.28 -24.50
CA PRO A 39 -2.44 27.47 -25.23
C PRO A 39 -1.90 26.09 -25.63
N THR A 40 -0.58 25.91 -25.69
CA THR A 40 0.03 24.63 -26.08
C THR A 40 1.17 24.18 -25.15
N LEU A 41 1.41 22.87 -25.13
CA LEU A 41 2.56 22.26 -24.45
C LEU A 41 3.90 22.79 -24.96
N ALA A 42 3.97 23.18 -26.24
CA ALA A 42 5.17 23.79 -26.82
C ALA A 42 5.46 25.17 -26.20
N ASP A 43 4.42 25.97 -25.93
CA ASP A 43 4.56 27.28 -25.28
C ASP A 43 5.03 27.14 -23.84
N VAL A 44 4.50 26.16 -23.10
CA VAL A 44 4.97 25.82 -21.75
C VAL A 44 6.44 25.44 -21.76
N VAL A 45 6.87 24.59 -22.71
CA VAL A 45 8.27 24.18 -22.84
C VAL A 45 9.17 25.36 -23.24
N ALA A 46 8.70 26.25 -24.11
CA ALA A 46 9.43 27.46 -24.49
C ALA A 46 9.62 28.40 -23.30
N GLN A 47 8.57 28.63 -22.49
CA GLN A 47 8.64 29.43 -21.27
C GLN A 47 9.59 28.80 -20.24
N LEU A 48 9.52 27.48 -20.05
CA LEU A 48 10.43 26.76 -19.15
C LEU A 48 11.89 26.94 -19.58
N ARG A 49 12.17 26.88 -20.88
CA ARG A 49 13.51 27.09 -21.43
C ARG A 49 13.98 28.54 -21.32
N GLU A 50 13.08 29.49 -21.50
CA GLU A 50 13.37 30.92 -21.36
C GLU A 50 13.70 31.29 -19.90
N LYS A 51 12.94 30.74 -18.94
CA LYS A 51 13.15 30.97 -17.50
C LYS A 51 14.29 30.14 -16.91
N ASN A 52 14.68 29.05 -17.56
CA ASN A 52 15.79 28.18 -17.15
C ASN A 52 16.80 28.05 -18.31
N PRO A 53 17.70 29.04 -18.49
CA PRO A 53 18.56 29.14 -19.67
C PRO A 53 19.61 28.02 -19.76
N ASP A 54 19.97 27.41 -18.64
CA ASP A 54 20.92 26.30 -18.54
C ASP A 54 20.31 25.07 -17.84
N LEU A 55 20.79 23.88 -18.25
CA LEU A 55 20.33 22.61 -17.70
C LEU A 55 20.61 22.48 -16.20
N LYS A 56 21.65 23.16 -15.70
CA LYS A 56 22.01 23.13 -14.29
C LYS A 56 20.97 23.88 -13.46
N THR A 57 20.60 25.11 -13.83
CA THR A 57 19.53 25.86 -13.17
C THR A 57 18.19 25.14 -13.28
N LEU A 58 17.86 24.57 -14.44
CA LEU A 58 16.65 23.76 -14.60
C LEU A 58 16.64 22.58 -13.62
N SER A 59 17.75 21.84 -13.52
CA SER A 59 17.87 20.69 -12.61
C SER A 59 17.74 21.10 -11.14
N TYR A 60 18.35 22.23 -10.75
CA TYR A 60 18.28 22.75 -9.39
C TYR A 60 16.86 23.20 -9.04
N ASN A 61 16.21 23.95 -9.93
CA ASN A 61 14.85 24.42 -9.72
C ASN A 61 13.84 23.27 -9.73
N LEU A 62 14.05 22.25 -10.57
CA LEU A 62 13.24 21.04 -10.59
C LEU A 62 13.37 20.26 -9.29
N ASP A 63 14.60 20.08 -8.79
CA ASP A 63 14.85 19.38 -7.54
C ASP A 63 14.21 20.12 -6.36
N ALA A 64 14.38 21.45 -6.29
CA ALA A 64 13.73 22.30 -5.30
C ALA A 64 12.20 22.22 -5.36
N ALA A 65 11.61 22.30 -6.56
CA ALA A 65 10.16 22.23 -6.75
C ALA A 65 9.57 20.85 -6.40
N THR A 66 10.36 19.79 -6.59
CA THR A 66 9.95 18.39 -6.41
C THR A 66 10.31 17.83 -5.02
N TYR A 67 11.14 18.53 -4.24
CA TYR A 67 11.66 18.06 -2.96
C TYR A 67 10.54 17.60 -2.01
N ASP A 68 9.56 18.46 -1.76
CA ASP A 68 8.43 18.15 -0.89
C ASP A 68 7.54 17.04 -1.45
N LEU A 69 7.37 16.99 -2.78
CA LEU A 69 6.58 15.96 -3.44
C LEU A 69 7.21 14.57 -3.25
N ARG A 70 8.53 14.47 -3.39
CA ARG A 70 9.27 13.22 -3.20
C ARG A 70 9.10 12.67 -1.78
N GLU A 71 9.24 13.52 -0.77
CA GLU A 71 9.09 13.11 0.62
C GLU A 71 7.63 12.72 0.94
N ARG A 72 6.65 13.45 0.42
CA ARG A 72 5.22 13.10 0.54
C ARG A 72 4.91 11.74 -0.11
N LEU A 73 5.45 11.48 -1.30
CA LEU A 73 5.27 10.19 -1.99
C LEU A 73 5.91 9.03 -1.21
N LYS A 74 7.14 9.22 -0.71
CA LYS A 74 7.80 8.22 0.15
C LYS A 74 6.98 7.93 1.40
N TRP A 75 6.49 8.96 2.08
CA TRP A 75 5.65 8.80 3.26
C TRP A 75 4.38 8.02 2.96
N ASN A 76 3.64 8.42 1.92
CA ASN A 76 2.41 7.74 1.51
C ASN A 76 2.66 6.27 1.15
N ALA A 77 3.76 5.97 0.44
CA ALA A 77 4.13 4.60 0.12
C ALA A 77 4.42 3.76 1.37
N ARG A 78 5.18 4.31 2.34
CA ARG A 78 5.43 3.65 3.63
C ARG A 78 4.13 3.39 4.39
N MET A 79 3.22 4.36 4.41
CA MET A 79 1.94 4.20 5.08
C MET A 79 1.06 3.14 4.41
N MET A 80 1.01 3.09 3.08
CA MET A 80 0.27 2.04 2.37
C MET A 80 0.86 0.66 2.65
N ALA A 81 2.20 0.54 2.66
CA ALA A 81 2.87 -0.71 2.99
C ALA A 81 2.51 -1.16 4.43
N ALA A 82 2.65 -0.28 5.42
CA ALA A 82 2.29 -0.57 6.81
C ALA A 82 0.80 -0.94 6.96
N TYR A 83 -0.09 -0.22 6.28
CA TYR A 83 -1.53 -0.53 6.29
C TYR A 83 -1.82 -1.90 5.68
N SER A 84 -1.16 -2.24 4.57
CA SER A 84 -1.32 -3.55 3.93
C SER A 84 -0.83 -4.70 4.82
N GLN A 85 0.29 -4.50 5.52
CA GLN A 85 0.81 -5.46 6.48
C GLN A 85 -0.16 -5.65 7.65
N LEU A 86 -0.65 -4.55 8.24
CA LEU A 86 -1.63 -4.61 9.35
C LEU A 86 -2.91 -5.35 8.93
N GLN A 87 -3.37 -5.13 7.70
CA GLN A 87 -4.55 -5.81 7.18
C GLN A 87 -4.30 -7.31 6.94
N ALA A 88 -3.09 -7.69 6.53
CA ALA A 88 -2.67 -9.08 6.42
C ALA A 88 -2.56 -9.76 7.80
N GLU A 89 -1.98 -9.08 8.79
CA GLU A 89 -1.92 -9.57 10.18
C GLU A 89 -3.31 -9.79 10.76
N LYS A 90 -4.22 -8.83 10.61
CA LYS A 90 -5.62 -8.99 11.01
C LYS A 90 -6.30 -10.18 10.33
N ALA A 91 -6.09 -10.33 9.02
CA ALA A 91 -6.65 -11.46 8.28
C ALA A 91 -6.09 -12.80 8.75
N PHE A 92 -4.81 -12.85 9.14
CA PHE A 92 -4.18 -14.02 9.72
C PHE A 92 -4.76 -14.36 11.09
N GLU A 93 -4.90 -13.36 11.97
CA GLU A 93 -5.51 -13.56 13.30
C GLU A 93 -6.97 -13.98 13.21
N GLU A 94 -7.75 -13.40 12.31
CA GLU A 94 -9.19 -13.71 12.17
C GLU A 94 -9.44 -15.08 11.53
N LYS A 95 -8.56 -15.55 10.64
CA LYS A 95 -8.83 -16.75 9.83
C LYS A 95 -7.94 -17.92 10.15
N VAL A 96 -6.64 -17.70 10.31
CA VAL A 96 -5.66 -18.78 10.44
C VAL A 96 -5.53 -19.22 11.89
N LYS A 97 -5.44 -18.26 12.81
CA LYS A 97 -5.33 -18.54 14.26
C LYS A 97 -6.48 -19.40 14.80
N PRO A 98 -7.77 -19.11 14.55
CA PRO A 98 -8.86 -19.97 15.04
C PRO A 98 -8.88 -21.35 14.36
N GLN A 99 -8.47 -21.45 13.10
CA GLN A 99 -8.36 -22.75 12.42
C GLN A 99 -7.26 -23.62 13.05
N LEU A 100 -6.10 -23.04 13.35
CA LEU A 100 -5.02 -23.75 14.04
C LEU A 100 -5.47 -24.21 15.43
N GLN A 101 -6.16 -23.35 16.18
CA GLN A 101 -6.71 -23.71 17.50
C GLN A 101 -7.70 -24.86 17.42
N ALA A 102 -8.65 -24.80 16.47
CA ALA A 102 -9.61 -25.88 16.24
C ALA A 102 -8.91 -27.20 15.85
N TYR A 103 -7.85 -27.16 15.06
CA TYR A 103 -7.05 -28.34 14.72
C TYR A 103 -6.33 -28.92 15.94
N THR A 104 -5.72 -28.09 16.78
CA THR A 104 -5.08 -28.56 18.02
C THR A 104 -6.09 -29.18 18.99
N GLU A 105 -7.27 -28.57 19.15
CA GLU A 105 -8.34 -29.12 19.99
C GLU A 105 -8.86 -30.46 19.45
N GLN A 106 -8.99 -30.60 18.13
CA GLN A 106 -9.38 -31.87 17.51
C GLN A 106 -8.33 -32.96 17.73
N LEU A 107 -7.04 -32.63 17.62
CA LEU A 107 -5.95 -33.57 17.87
C LEU A 107 -5.90 -34.00 19.34
N GLU A 108 -6.05 -33.08 20.30
CA GLU A 108 -6.11 -33.41 21.72
C GLU A 108 -7.28 -34.34 22.04
N ASN A 109 -8.46 -34.08 21.46
CA ASN A 109 -9.64 -34.92 21.64
C ASN A 109 -9.44 -36.33 21.03
N GLN A 110 -8.82 -36.43 19.86
CA GLN A 110 -8.50 -37.71 19.23
C GLN A 110 -7.46 -38.50 20.05
N LEU A 111 -6.45 -37.83 20.60
CA LEU A 111 -5.44 -38.44 21.46
C LEU A 111 -6.04 -38.93 22.78
N ARG A 112 -6.93 -38.15 23.41
CA ARG A 112 -7.71 -38.61 24.58
C ARG A 112 -8.55 -39.83 24.26
N ALA A 113 -9.31 -39.80 23.16
CA ALA A 113 -10.13 -40.93 22.76
C ALA A 113 -9.31 -42.19 22.44
N LEU A 114 -8.12 -42.03 21.85
CA LEU A 114 -7.17 -43.12 21.63
C LEU A 114 -6.62 -43.68 22.94
N ARG A 115 -6.27 -42.81 23.89
CA ARG A 115 -5.81 -43.21 25.23
C ARG A 115 -6.89 -43.97 26.00
N GLU A 116 -8.11 -43.47 26.04
CA GLU A 116 -9.24 -44.13 26.71
C GLU A 116 -9.55 -45.50 26.07
N LYS A 117 -9.47 -45.59 24.73
CA LYS A 117 -9.58 -46.87 24.02
C LYS A 117 -8.43 -47.82 24.34
N ALA A 118 -7.21 -47.31 24.51
CA ALA A 118 -6.06 -48.14 24.87
C ALA A 118 -6.17 -48.66 26.31
N GLU A 119 -6.59 -47.82 27.27
CA GLU A 119 -6.81 -48.20 28.67
C GLU A 119 -7.93 -49.24 28.80
N THR A 120 -9.06 -49.06 28.11
CA THR A 120 -10.15 -50.05 28.11
C THR A 120 -9.79 -51.38 27.43
N VAL A 121 -8.88 -51.37 26.46
CA VAL A 121 -8.35 -52.60 25.86
C VAL A 121 -7.36 -53.27 26.80
N ALA A 122 -6.47 -52.51 27.44
CA ALA A 122 -5.55 -53.04 28.45
C ALA A 122 -6.30 -53.71 29.61
N ASP A 123 -7.33 -53.06 30.16
CA ASP A 123 -8.16 -53.61 31.23
C ASP A 123 -8.84 -54.93 30.82
N LYS A 124 -9.25 -55.06 29.55
CA LYS A 124 -9.84 -56.31 29.01
C LYS A 124 -8.83 -57.43 28.82
N PHE A 125 -7.53 -57.15 28.78
CA PHE A 125 -6.47 -58.16 28.66
C PHE A 125 -5.83 -58.52 30.01
N THR A 126 -6.06 -57.75 31.07
CA THR A 126 -5.62 -58.02 32.45
C THR A 126 -6.67 -58.68 33.35
N HIS A 127 -7.78 -59.16 32.78
CA HIS A 127 -8.75 -60.06 33.43
C HIS A 127 -8.88 -61.37 32.65
#